data_AF-A0A5B6VG03-F1
#
_entry.id   AF-A0A5B6VG03-F1
#
_cell.length_a   1.000
_cell.length_b   1.000
_cell.length_c   1.000
_cell.angle_alpha   90.00
_cell.angle_beta   90.00
_cell.angle_gamma   90.00
#
_symmetry.space_group_name_H-M   'P 1'
#
loop_
_entity.id
_entity.type
_entity.pdbx_description
1 polymer ?
#
loop_
_entity_poly.entity_id
_entity_poly.type
_entity_poly.pdbx_seq_one_letter_code
_entity_poly.pdbx_strand_id
1 'polypeptide(L)'
;MLRSCVIDFRGSWEDYLPLAEFTYNNSYQFSIQMAPYEALYELGERRLLGPELISEIEEKVKLIQGRLKEASDKQKSYVDLKRKEIEFSGGAFFFLKILIFGRKVKLSLRFIRPYRVSKRVGPIAYQLQLPPELNWIHNVFHVCILRRYRSDPSHIVPADEIEVRPDLTFEEKPVQILDRDIKVLRRKYVLLVKVLRHNHGSENATWEPEEAMRHQYPYLF
;
A
#
# COMPACT_ATOMS: atom_id res chain seq x y z
N MET A 1 9.72 -15.99 7.80
CA MET A 1 11.04 -16.24 8.39
C MET A 1 10.99 -16.22 9.92
N LEU A 2 10.79 -15.09 10.60
CA LEU A 2 10.69 -15.09 12.09
C LEU A 2 9.52 -15.94 12.62
N ARG A 3 8.32 -15.83 12.02
CA ARG A 3 7.15 -16.62 12.43
C ARG A 3 7.34 -18.14 12.35
N SER A 4 8.12 -18.64 11.39
CA SER A 4 8.44 -20.06 11.28
C SER A 4 9.47 -20.50 12.31
N CYS A 5 10.47 -19.65 12.58
CA CYS A 5 11.47 -19.91 13.62
C CYS A 5 10.84 -19.93 15.02
N VAL A 6 9.86 -19.06 15.30
CA VAL A 6 9.10 -19.03 16.57
C VAL A 6 8.39 -20.37 16.85
N ILE A 7 7.88 -21.03 15.82
CA ILE A 7 7.18 -22.32 15.95
C ILE A 7 8.19 -23.44 16.29
N ASP A 8 9.31 -23.49 15.57
CA ASP A 8 10.35 -24.52 15.78
C ASP A 8 11.07 -24.33 17.13
N PHE A 9 11.25 -23.08 17.58
CA PHE A 9 11.86 -22.73 18.86
C PHE A 9 10.87 -22.61 20.02
N ARG A 10 9.65 -23.15 19.88
CA ARG A 10 8.64 -23.23 20.94
C ARG A 10 8.36 -21.90 21.67
N GLY A 11 8.45 -20.77 20.96
CA GLY A 11 8.13 -19.45 21.50
C GLY A 11 9.29 -18.66 22.12
N SER A 12 10.49 -19.21 22.30
CA SER A 12 11.66 -18.49 22.82
C SER A 12 12.41 -17.74 21.71
N TRP A 13 11.68 -17.02 20.86
CA TRP A 13 12.23 -16.39 19.66
C TRP A 13 13.22 -15.26 19.96
N GLU A 14 13.08 -14.63 21.13
CA GLU A 14 13.95 -13.54 21.60
C GLU A 14 15.40 -14.02 21.74
N ASP A 15 15.60 -15.21 22.32
CA ASP A 15 16.92 -15.84 22.50
C ASP A 15 17.61 -16.17 21.17
N TYR A 16 16.82 -16.37 20.11
CA TYR A 16 17.30 -16.75 18.78
C TYR A 16 17.28 -15.60 17.78
N LEU A 17 16.83 -14.40 18.18
CA LEU A 17 16.82 -13.23 17.32
C LEU A 17 18.22 -12.85 16.82
N PRO A 18 19.29 -12.85 17.65
CA PRO A 18 20.64 -12.59 17.17
C PRO A 18 21.10 -13.60 16.11
N LEU A 19 20.69 -14.86 16.24
CA LEU A 19 21.03 -15.91 15.27
C LEU A 19 20.25 -15.74 13.95
N ALA A 20 18.98 -15.34 14.03
CA ALA A 20 18.16 -15.03 12.85
C ALA A 20 18.71 -13.80 12.09
N GLU A 21 19.16 -12.78 12.80
CA GLU A 21 19.81 -11.60 12.21
C GLU A 21 21.16 -11.97 11.57
N PHE A 22 22.00 -12.71 12.30
CA PHE A 22 23.28 -13.20 11.78
C PHE A 22 23.09 -14.01 10.50
N THR A 23 22.15 -14.95 10.50
CA THR A 23 21.87 -15.79 9.32
C THR A 23 21.29 -15.00 8.16
N TYR A 24 20.42 -14.02 8.40
CA TYR A 24 19.91 -13.14 7.34
C TYR A 24 21.04 -12.31 6.71
N ASN A 25 21.86 -11.66 7.53
CA ASN A 25 22.93 -10.77 7.05
C ASN A 25 24.06 -11.54 6.34
N ASN A 26 24.29 -12.80 6.70
CA ASN A 26 25.27 -13.68 6.04
C ASN A 26 24.66 -14.54 4.91
N SER A 27 23.35 -14.43 4.64
CA SER A 27 22.72 -15.18 3.55
C SER A 27 22.90 -14.46 2.22
N TYR A 28 23.18 -15.22 1.16
CA TYR A 28 23.29 -14.70 -0.19
C TYR A 28 21.96 -14.10 -0.66
N GLN A 29 22.00 -12.84 -1.10
CA GLN A 29 20.84 -12.17 -1.70
C GLN A 29 20.99 -12.05 -3.20
N PHE A 30 20.06 -12.65 -3.94
CA PHE A 30 20.09 -12.67 -5.40
C PHE A 30 20.10 -11.28 -6.04
N SER A 31 19.41 -10.30 -5.43
CA SER A 31 19.35 -8.92 -5.93
C SER A 31 20.65 -8.15 -5.82
N ILE A 32 21.51 -8.49 -4.85
CA ILE A 32 22.80 -7.82 -4.58
C ILE A 32 23.98 -8.68 -5.05
N GLN A 33 23.72 -9.95 -5.38
CA GLN A 33 24.71 -10.95 -5.79
C GLN A 33 25.79 -11.26 -4.74
N MET A 34 25.51 -10.98 -3.47
CA MET A 34 26.36 -11.28 -2.31
C MET A 34 25.52 -11.27 -1.03
N ALA A 35 26.13 -11.59 0.11
CA ALA A 35 25.47 -11.43 1.40
C ALA A 35 25.50 -9.95 1.86
N PRO A 36 24.45 -9.43 2.53
CA PRO A 36 24.44 -8.06 3.05
C PRO A 36 25.67 -7.70 3.92
N TYR A 37 26.16 -8.66 4.70
CA TYR A 37 27.37 -8.50 5.50
C TYR A 37 28.62 -8.29 4.64
N GLU A 38 28.74 -9.03 3.53
CA GLU A 38 29.86 -8.89 2.57
C GLU A 38 29.80 -7.54 1.86
N ALA A 39 28.60 -7.06 1.53
CA ALA A 39 28.40 -5.74 0.92
C ALA A 39 28.77 -4.59 1.88
N LEU A 40 28.64 -4.80 3.18
CA LEU A 40 28.89 -3.79 4.21
C LEU A 40 30.33 -3.81 4.72
N TYR A 41 30.92 -5.00 4.83
CA TYR A 41 32.25 -5.22 5.36
C TYR A 41 33.03 -6.08 4.37
N GLU A 42 33.73 -5.44 3.44
CA GLU A 42 34.64 -6.11 2.51
C GLU A 42 35.73 -6.87 3.30
N LEU A 43 35.53 -8.19 3.46
CA LEU A 43 36.42 -9.19 4.07
C LEU A 43 36.88 -8.90 5.52
N GLY A 44 36.21 -9.54 6.49
CA GLY A 44 36.63 -9.57 7.89
C GLY A 44 36.65 -10.99 8.48
N GLU A 45 37.79 -11.37 9.05
CA GLU A 45 38.14 -12.69 9.61
C GLU A 45 37.07 -13.34 10.52
N ARG A 46 36.86 -14.65 10.31
CA ARG A 46 36.10 -15.51 11.23
C ARG A 46 36.92 -15.81 12.48
N ARG A 47 36.51 -15.28 13.64
CA ARG A 47 36.99 -15.77 14.94
C ARG A 47 36.33 -17.10 15.28
N LEU A 48 37.15 -18.13 15.48
CA LEU A 48 36.74 -19.48 15.83
C LEU A 48 36.47 -19.58 17.35
N LEU A 49 35.25 -19.98 17.72
CA LEU A 49 34.89 -20.44 19.06
C LEU A 49 34.89 -21.98 19.11
N GLY A 50 34.82 -22.60 20.29
CA GLY A 50 35.05 -24.05 20.48
C GLY A 50 34.11 -25.02 19.73
N PRO A 51 34.54 -26.27 19.50
CA PRO A 51 33.91 -27.21 18.55
C PRO A 51 32.49 -27.69 18.92
N GLU A 52 32.14 -27.78 20.20
CA GLU A 52 30.83 -28.29 20.64
C GLU A 52 29.71 -27.27 20.40
N LEU A 53 29.96 -25.99 20.68
CA LEU A 53 29.00 -24.91 20.36
C LEU A 53 28.83 -24.72 18.85
N ILE A 54 29.88 -24.96 18.05
CA ILE A 54 29.81 -24.80 16.60
C ILE A 54 28.77 -25.76 16.00
N SER A 55 28.74 -27.02 16.44
CA SER A 55 27.83 -28.01 15.88
C SER A 55 26.36 -27.63 16.11
N GLU A 56 26.01 -27.24 17.34
CA GLU A 56 24.65 -26.82 17.67
C GLU A 56 24.24 -25.51 16.96
N ILE A 57 25.17 -24.55 16.83
CA ILE A 57 24.93 -23.30 16.12
C ILE A 57 24.78 -23.57 14.62
N GLU A 58 25.61 -24.43 14.04
CA GLU A 58 25.58 -24.75 12.61
C GLU A 58 24.28 -25.45 12.22
N GLU A 59 23.78 -26.36 13.04
CA GLU A 59 22.47 -27.00 12.84
C GLU A 59 21.33 -25.97 12.86
N LYS A 60 21.33 -25.06 13.85
CA LYS A 60 20.33 -23.99 13.93
C LYS A 60 20.43 -23.01 12.77
N VAL A 61 21.64 -22.69 12.30
CA VAL A 61 21.88 -21.83 11.13
C VAL A 61 21.32 -22.48 9.86
N LYS A 62 21.61 -23.75 9.61
CA LYS A 62 21.08 -24.50 8.46
C LYS A 62 19.56 -24.53 8.47
N LEU A 63 18.95 -24.75 9.64
CA LEU A 63 17.50 -24.70 9.81
C LEU A 63 16.93 -23.32 9.44
N ILE A 64 17.52 -22.24 9.95
CA ILE A 64 17.05 -20.88 9.65
C ILE A 64 17.20 -20.54 8.16
N GLN A 65 18.31 -20.94 7.53
CA GLN A 65 18.52 -20.75 6.08
C GLN A 65 17.46 -21.48 5.25
N GLY A 66 17.14 -22.74 5.60
CA GLY A 66 16.06 -23.49 4.96
C GLY A 66 14.71 -22.79 5.08
N ARG A 67 14.35 -22.34 6.29
CA ARG A 67 13.12 -21.56 6.55
C ARG A 67 13.08 -20.24 5.80
N LEU A 68 14.23 -19.60 5.63
CA LEU A 68 14.35 -18.34 4.91
C LEU A 68 14.05 -18.53 3.42
N LYS A 69 14.65 -19.55 2.82
CA LYS A 69 14.41 -19.93 1.43
C LYS A 69 12.94 -20.32 1.20
N GLU A 70 12.39 -21.20 2.03
CA GLU A 70 10.98 -21.59 1.95
C GLU A 70 10.02 -20.38 2.07
N ALA A 71 10.31 -19.45 2.97
CA ALA A 71 9.49 -18.26 3.14
C ALA A 71 9.57 -17.34 1.91
N SER A 72 10.77 -17.16 1.35
CA SER A 72 11.00 -16.38 0.13
C SER A 72 10.27 -17.00 -1.07
N ASP A 73 10.41 -18.31 -1.27
CA ASP A 73 9.77 -19.05 -2.37
C ASP A 73 8.24 -19.04 -2.23
N LYS A 74 7.71 -19.18 -1.01
CA LYS A 74 6.27 -19.01 -0.73
C LYS A 74 5.79 -17.60 -1.04
N GLN A 75 6.54 -16.57 -0.64
CA GLN A 75 6.17 -15.19 -0.94
C GLN A 75 6.17 -14.94 -2.45
N LYS A 76 7.20 -15.41 -3.16
CA LYS A 76 7.32 -15.30 -4.61
C LYS A 76 6.17 -16.00 -5.33
N SER A 77 5.90 -17.27 -5.00
CA SER A 77 4.80 -18.04 -5.60
C SER A 77 3.43 -17.38 -5.37
N TYR A 78 3.13 -16.90 -4.16
CA TYR A 78 1.86 -16.20 -3.89
C TYR A 78 1.73 -14.88 -4.64
N VAL A 79 2.82 -14.13 -4.78
CA VAL A 79 2.83 -12.84 -5.48
C VAL A 79 2.68 -13.05 -6.98
N ASP A 80 3.42 -13.99 -7.55
CA ASP A 80 3.44 -14.24 -8.99
C ASP A 80 2.14 -14.89 -9.49
N LEU A 81 1.52 -15.79 -8.70
CA LEU A 81 0.19 -16.37 -9.02
C LEU A 81 -0.91 -15.32 -9.21
N LYS A 82 -0.79 -14.15 -8.56
CA LYS A 82 -1.77 -13.06 -8.63
C LYS A 82 -1.40 -11.98 -9.64
N ARG A 83 -0.21 -12.05 -10.24
CA ARG A 83 0.22 -11.12 -11.27
C ARG A 83 -0.19 -11.65 -12.63
N LYS A 84 -1.11 -10.95 -13.29
CA LYS A 84 -1.25 -11.06 -14.75
C LYS A 84 -0.22 -10.13 -15.36
N GLU A 85 0.58 -10.61 -16.31
CA GLU A 85 1.33 -9.72 -17.19
C GLU A 85 0.30 -8.87 -17.93
N ILE A 86 0.26 -7.58 -17.61
CA ILE A 86 -0.64 -6.67 -18.28
C ILE A 86 0.15 -5.92 -19.33
N GLU A 87 0.02 -6.38 -20.56
CA GLU A 87 0.54 -5.68 -21.72
C GLU A 87 -0.56 -4.79 -22.27
N PHE A 88 -0.27 -3.49 -22.35
CA PHE A 88 -1.20 -2.49 -22.84
C PHE A 88 -0.67 -1.86 -24.11
N SER A 89 -1.49 -1.87 -25.15
CA SER A 89 -1.27 -1.12 -26.37
C SER A 89 -1.51 0.38 -26.14
N GLY A 90 -0.74 1.22 -26.83
CA GLY A 90 -0.90 2.68 -26.78
C GLY A 90 -2.32 3.10 -27.15
N GLY A 91 -2.87 4.09 -26.44
CA GLY A 91 -4.22 4.61 -26.68
C GLY A 91 -5.32 4.08 -25.75
N ALA A 92 -5.03 3.12 -24.87
CA ALA A 92 -5.97 2.72 -23.83
C ALA A 92 -6.12 3.77 -22.71
N PHE A 93 -7.28 3.82 -22.09
CA PHE A 93 -7.59 4.72 -20.97
C PHE A 93 -7.40 4.03 -19.62
N PHE A 94 -6.85 4.75 -18.64
CA PHE A 94 -6.54 4.24 -17.31
C PHE A 94 -6.95 5.20 -16.23
N PHE A 95 -7.62 4.68 -15.21
CA PHE A 95 -7.79 5.38 -13.96
C PHE A 95 -6.47 5.42 -13.19
N LEU A 96 -6.11 6.62 -12.72
CA LEU A 96 -5.05 6.81 -11.73
C LEU A 96 -5.62 6.65 -10.32
N LYS A 97 -5.03 5.76 -9.53
CA LYS A 97 -5.43 5.48 -8.15
C LYS A 97 -4.92 6.57 -7.22
N ILE A 98 -5.81 7.09 -6.36
CA ILE A 98 -5.48 8.04 -5.30
C ILE A 98 -4.88 7.28 -4.12
N LEU A 99 -3.79 7.79 -3.56
CA LEU A 99 -3.17 7.26 -2.34
C LEU A 99 -3.74 8.01 -1.15
N ILE A 100 -4.93 7.60 -0.68
CA ILE A 100 -5.51 8.21 0.52
C ILE A 100 -4.73 7.73 1.75
N PHE A 101 -4.02 8.65 2.40
CA PHE A 101 -3.37 8.42 3.69
C PHE A 101 -4.37 8.78 4.80
N GLY A 102 -4.74 7.82 5.66
CA GLY A 102 -5.67 8.04 6.78
C GLY A 102 -6.92 7.14 6.80
N ARG A 103 -7.94 7.53 7.59
CA ARG A 103 -9.21 6.77 7.73
C ARG A 103 -9.96 6.77 6.41
N LYS A 104 -10.02 5.61 5.75
CA LYS A 104 -10.83 5.39 4.55
C LYS A 104 -12.31 5.56 4.87
N VAL A 105 -12.93 6.60 4.33
CA VAL A 105 -14.40 6.70 4.30
C VAL A 105 -14.91 5.65 3.31
N LYS A 106 -16.00 4.97 3.65
CA LYS A 106 -16.53 3.80 2.90
C LYS A 106 -16.83 4.08 1.43
N LEU A 107 -17.02 5.36 1.06
CA LEU A 107 -17.39 5.85 -0.27
C LEU A 107 -16.39 6.86 -0.89
N SER A 108 -15.17 6.99 -0.36
CA SER A 108 -14.18 7.93 -0.92
C SER A 108 -13.80 7.55 -2.36
N LEU A 109 -13.65 8.55 -3.24
CA LEU A 109 -13.14 8.35 -4.59
C LEU A 109 -11.77 7.65 -4.54
N ARG A 110 -11.66 6.45 -5.11
CA ARG A 110 -10.39 5.71 -5.20
C ARG A 110 -9.59 6.06 -6.45
N PHE A 111 -10.23 6.72 -7.41
CA PHE A 111 -9.71 7.03 -8.73
C PHE A 111 -10.22 8.40 -9.14
N ILE A 112 -9.36 9.24 -9.74
CA ILE A 112 -9.69 10.62 -10.08
C ILE A 112 -10.51 10.66 -11.38
N ARG A 113 -9.96 10.08 -12.45
CA ARG A 113 -10.54 10.03 -13.81
C ARG A 113 -9.72 9.13 -14.74
N PRO A 114 -10.24 8.72 -15.90
CA PRO A 114 -9.46 7.96 -16.87
C PRO A 114 -8.58 8.87 -17.73
N TYR A 115 -7.27 8.58 -17.76
CA TYR A 115 -6.29 9.26 -18.60
C TYR A 115 -5.85 8.37 -19.75
N ARG A 116 -5.57 8.96 -20.91
CA ARG A 116 -5.06 8.22 -22.07
C ARG A 116 -3.59 7.87 -21.87
N VAL A 117 -3.21 6.63 -22.13
CA VAL A 117 -1.79 6.24 -22.19
C VAL A 117 -1.17 6.80 -23.46
N SER A 118 -0.16 7.64 -23.28
CA SER A 118 0.68 8.18 -24.35
C SER A 118 1.62 7.10 -24.88
N LYS A 119 2.43 6.49 -24.00
CA LYS A 119 3.36 5.41 -24.35
C LYS A 119 3.71 4.52 -23.16
N ARG A 120 4.23 3.32 -23.43
CA ARG A 120 4.87 2.44 -22.42
C ARG A 120 6.34 2.84 -22.32
N VAL A 121 6.79 3.27 -21.13
CA VAL A 121 8.18 3.69 -20.87
C VAL A 121 9.05 2.51 -20.46
N GLY A 122 8.47 1.52 -19.78
CA GLY A 122 9.14 0.28 -19.41
C GLY A 122 8.14 -0.86 -19.15
N PRO A 123 8.61 -2.04 -18.75
CA PRO A 123 7.73 -3.20 -18.54
C PRO A 123 6.58 -2.92 -17.56
N ILE A 124 6.82 -2.06 -16.57
CA ILE A 124 5.89 -1.75 -15.47
C ILE A 124 5.57 -0.24 -15.38
N ALA A 125 6.06 0.58 -16.32
CA ALA A 125 5.94 2.04 -16.29
C ALA A 125 5.25 2.58 -17.54
N TYR A 126 4.18 3.35 -17.34
CA TYR A 126 3.34 3.91 -18.41
C TYR A 126 3.24 5.42 -18.30
N GLN A 127 3.37 6.10 -19.43
CA GLN A 127 3.19 7.54 -19.52
C GLN A 127 1.73 7.88 -19.84
N LEU A 128 1.10 8.71 -19.01
CA LEU A 128 -0.26 9.20 -19.21
C LEU A 128 -0.28 10.61 -19.83
N GLN A 129 -1.32 10.92 -20.59
CA GLN A 129 -1.66 12.27 -20.99
C GLN A 129 -2.41 12.93 -19.83
N LEU A 130 -1.67 13.65 -19.00
CA LEU A 130 -2.24 14.46 -17.94
C LEU A 130 -2.65 15.83 -18.51
N PRO A 131 -3.74 16.42 -18.01
CA PRO A 131 -4.15 17.76 -18.36
C PRO A 131 -3.27 18.82 -17.67
N PRO A 132 -3.29 20.07 -18.15
CA PRO A 132 -2.36 21.09 -17.72
C PRO A 132 -2.42 21.42 -16.22
N GLU A 133 -3.59 21.24 -15.58
CA GLU A 133 -3.73 21.40 -14.12
C GLU A 133 -2.81 20.45 -13.31
N LEU A 134 -2.41 19.33 -13.92
CA LEU A 134 -1.57 18.29 -13.33
C LEU A 134 -0.17 18.23 -13.95
N ASN A 135 0.26 19.25 -14.71
CA ASN A 135 1.59 19.33 -15.31
C ASN A 135 2.73 19.26 -14.30
N TRP A 136 2.46 19.56 -13.03
CA TRP A 136 3.42 19.47 -11.94
C TRP A 136 3.65 18.01 -11.47
N ILE A 137 2.78 17.06 -11.81
CA ILE A 137 2.97 15.62 -11.55
C ILE A 137 3.78 14.99 -12.69
N HIS A 138 4.77 14.17 -12.35
CA HIS A 138 5.43 13.31 -13.34
C HIS A 138 4.41 12.40 -14.01
N ASN A 139 4.30 12.51 -15.33
CA ASN A 139 3.28 11.78 -16.09
C ASN A 139 3.61 10.30 -16.32
N VAL A 140 4.64 9.76 -15.67
CA VAL A 140 5.04 8.35 -15.75
C VAL A 140 4.67 7.64 -14.45
N PHE A 141 3.80 6.64 -14.55
CA PHE A 141 3.24 5.93 -13.41
C PHE A 141 3.52 4.43 -13.49
N HIS A 142 3.69 3.82 -12.31
CA HIS A 142 3.83 2.37 -12.17
C HIS A 142 2.49 1.67 -12.40
N VAL A 143 2.49 0.48 -13.01
CA VAL A 143 1.25 -0.24 -13.36
C VAL A 143 0.32 -0.51 -12.17
N CYS A 144 0.86 -0.65 -10.96
CA CYS A 144 0.09 -0.95 -9.75
C CYS A 144 -0.84 0.18 -9.28
N ILE A 145 -0.59 1.43 -9.69
CA ILE A 145 -1.46 2.57 -9.40
C ILE A 145 -2.39 2.90 -10.58
N LEU A 146 -2.32 2.12 -11.66
CA LEU A 146 -3.17 2.26 -12.83
C LEU A 146 -4.23 1.16 -12.85
N ARG A 147 -5.46 1.52 -13.22
CA ARG A 147 -6.54 0.56 -13.47
C ARG A 147 -7.13 0.79 -14.85
N ARG A 148 -7.15 -0.24 -15.69
CA ARG A 148 -7.71 -0.15 -17.04
C ARG A 148 -9.16 0.32 -16.97
N TYR A 149 -9.45 1.39 -17.69
CA TYR A 149 -10.81 1.88 -17.87
C TYR A 149 -11.54 0.98 -18.87
N ARG A 150 -12.79 0.62 -18.56
CA ARG A 150 -13.74 0.06 -19.53
C ARG A 150 -14.69 1.19 -19.86
N SER A 151 -14.76 1.57 -21.13
CA SER A 151 -15.55 2.70 -21.59
C SER A 151 -17.00 2.56 -21.13
N ASP A 152 -17.41 3.46 -20.25
CA ASP A 152 -18.79 3.61 -19.80
C ASP A 152 -19.13 5.11 -19.86
N PRO A 153 -20.07 5.53 -20.71
CA PRO A 153 -20.43 6.94 -20.87
C PRO A 153 -20.86 7.64 -19.56
N SER A 154 -21.27 6.88 -18.54
CA SER A 154 -21.75 7.40 -17.25
C SER A 154 -20.63 7.86 -16.29
N HIS A 155 -19.36 7.51 -16.54
CA HIS A 155 -18.24 7.78 -15.61
C HIS A 155 -17.39 9.01 -15.95
N ILE A 156 -17.77 9.80 -16.97
CA ILE A 156 -17.04 11.03 -17.33
C ILE A 156 -17.49 12.14 -16.40
N VAL A 157 -16.77 12.32 -15.28
CA VAL A 157 -16.93 13.49 -14.42
C VAL A 157 -16.17 14.67 -15.05
N PRO A 158 -16.78 15.86 -15.19
CA PRO A 158 -16.11 17.07 -15.69
C PRO A 158 -14.83 17.41 -14.91
N ALA A 159 -13.86 18.03 -15.59
CA ALA A 159 -12.50 18.25 -15.08
C ALA A 159 -12.40 19.27 -13.93
N ASP A 160 -13.45 20.04 -13.68
CA ASP A 160 -13.35 21.32 -12.97
C ASP A 160 -13.45 21.22 -11.43
N GLU A 161 -13.62 20.02 -10.85
CA GLU A 161 -14.02 19.92 -9.43
C GLU A 161 -13.01 19.23 -8.47
N ILE A 162 -11.91 18.62 -8.96
CA ILE A 162 -11.01 17.82 -8.10
C ILE A 162 -9.62 18.46 -7.94
N GLU A 163 -9.41 19.19 -6.84
CA GLU A 163 -8.06 19.60 -6.39
C GLU A 163 -7.30 18.39 -5.83
N VAL A 164 -6.36 17.83 -6.61
CA VAL A 164 -5.46 16.75 -6.17
C VAL A 164 -4.15 17.37 -5.69
N ARG A 165 -3.71 16.98 -4.47
CA ARG A 165 -2.48 17.49 -3.85
C ARG A 165 -1.20 16.81 -4.39
N PRO A 166 -0.02 17.41 -4.16
CA PRO A 166 1.31 16.94 -4.56
C PRO A 166 1.61 15.44 -4.46
N ASP A 167 1.11 14.83 -3.42
CA ASP A 167 1.35 13.44 -2.99
C ASP A 167 0.28 12.46 -3.49
N LEU A 168 -0.54 12.86 -4.45
CA LEU A 168 -1.74 12.13 -4.89
C LEU A 168 -2.74 11.91 -3.75
N THR A 169 -2.71 12.75 -2.71
CA THR A 169 -3.76 12.77 -1.69
C THR A 169 -4.91 13.67 -2.13
N PHE A 170 -6.10 13.32 -1.63
CA PHE A 170 -7.32 14.07 -1.85
C PHE A 170 -7.97 14.30 -0.50
N GLU A 171 -8.19 15.57 -0.15
CA GLU A 171 -8.93 15.95 1.05
C GLU A 171 -10.40 16.18 0.70
N GLU A 172 -11.27 15.27 1.13
CA GLU A 172 -12.73 15.44 1.01
C GLU A 172 -13.21 16.50 2.01
N LYS A 173 -13.42 17.74 1.54
CA LYS A 173 -14.02 18.80 2.34
C LYS A 173 -15.55 18.64 2.40
N PRO A 174 -16.15 18.70 3.61
CA PRO A 174 -17.60 18.72 3.74
C PRO A 174 -18.16 20.09 3.32
N VAL A 175 -19.23 20.06 2.54
CA VAL A 175 -19.87 21.25 1.93
C VAL A 175 -21.10 21.67 2.73
N GLN A 176 -21.99 20.72 3.02
CA GLN A 176 -23.28 21.03 3.66
C GLN A 176 -23.81 19.84 4.46
N ILE A 177 -24.56 20.13 5.53
CA ILE A 177 -25.38 19.15 6.24
C ILE A 177 -26.75 19.10 5.58
N LEU A 178 -27.11 17.94 5.04
CA LEU A 178 -28.38 17.71 4.36
C LEU A 178 -29.50 17.29 5.30
N ASP A 179 -29.16 16.53 6.35
CA ASP A 179 -30.16 15.90 7.23
C ASP A 179 -29.57 15.58 8.61
N ARG A 180 -30.43 15.34 9.60
CA ARG A 180 -30.07 14.95 10.97
C ARG A 180 -30.91 13.77 11.42
N ASP A 181 -30.29 12.77 12.03
CA ASP A 181 -30.97 11.59 12.55
C ASP A 181 -30.38 11.16 13.90
N ILE A 182 -31.18 10.44 14.69
CA ILE A 182 -30.77 9.92 16.00
C ILE A 182 -30.66 8.41 15.89
N LYS A 183 -29.44 7.89 15.96
CA LYS A 183 -29.20 6.46 16.06
C LYS A 183 -29.34 6.00 17.50
N VAL A 184 -30.43 5.27 17.77
CA VAL A 184 -30.66 4.63 19.07
C VAL A 184 -29.87 3.34 19.15
N LEU A 185 -28.92 3.27 20.09
CA LEU A 185 -28.22 2.05 20.49
C LEU A 185 -28.78 1.56 21.82
N ARG A 186 -28.46 0.32 22.22
CA ARG A 186 -29.00 -0.34 23.43
C ARG A 186 -28.93 0.48 24.73
N ARG A 187 -28.01 1.44 24.85
CA ARG A 187 -27.81 2.28 26.05
C ARG A 187 -27.48 3.74 25.77
N LYS A 188 -27.45 4.17 24.50
CA LYS A 188 -26.96 5.50 24.10
C LYS A 188 -27.70 6.00 22.87
N TYR A 189 -27.89 7.30 22.81
CA TYR A 189 -28.36 8.02 21.63
C TYR A 189 -27.16 8.68 20.97
N VAL A 190 -26.99 8.47 19.67
CA VAL A 190 -25.93 9.11 18.89
C VAL A 190 -26.59 9.97 17.83
N LEU A 191 -26.36 11.29 17.90
CA LEU A 191 -26.76 12.23 16.86
C LEU A 191 -25.87 12.04 15.64
N LEU A 192 -26.49 11.85 14.49
CA LEU A 192 -25.84 11.72 13.19
C LEU A 192 -26.29 12.86 12.29
N VAL A 193 -25.36 13.36 11.50
CA VAL A 193 -25.61 14.35 10.44
C VAL A 193 -25.30 13.71 9.09
N LYS A 194 -26.17 13.93 8.10
CA LYS A 194 -25.94 13.53 6.72
C LYS A 194 -25.13 14.63 6.04
N VAL A 195 -23.88 14.34 5.73
CA VAL A 195 -22.91 15.32 5.23
C VAL A 195 -22.72 15.14 3.72
N LEU A 196 -23.01 16.19 2.97
CA LEU A 196 -22.61 16.33 1.58
C LEU A 196 -21.15 16.76 1.52
N ARG A 197 -20.38 16.07 0.68
CA ARG A 197 -18.94 16.33 0.47
C ARG A 197 -18.73 16.86 -0.94
N HIS A 198 -17.70 17.67 -1.13
CA HIS A 198 -17.32 18.20 -2.43
C HIS A 198 -17.06 17.02 -3.40
N ASN A 199 -17.50 17.10 -4.65
CA ASN A 199 -17.37 16.08 -5.72
C ASN A 199 -18.29 14.85 -5.59
N HIS A 200 -19.24 14.86 -4.66
CA HIS A 200 -20.23 13.80 -4.50
C HIS A 200 -21.63 14.34 -4.81
N GLY A 201 -22.41 13.61 -5.63
CA GLY A 201 -23.84 13.88 -5.77
C GLY A 201 -24.57 13.71 -4.43
N SER A 202 -25.75 14.31 -4.27
CA SER A 202 -26.56 14.23 -3.05
C SER A 202 -26.87 12.79 -2.60
N GLU A 203 -26.86 11.83 -3.53
CA GLU A 203 -27.02 10.40 -3.29
C GLU A 203 -25.83 9.75 -2.55
N ASN A 204 -24.63 10.33 -2.67
CA ASN A 204 -23.39 9.81 -2.07
C ASN A 204 -23.08 10.46 -0.70
N ALA A 205 -24.02 11.21 -0.12
CA ALA A 205 -23.85 11.83 1.19
C ALA A 205 -23.72 10.77 2.31
N THR A 206 -22.87 11.05 3.31
CA THR A 206 -22.49 10.09 4.36
C THR A 206 -23.02 10.50 5.73
N TRP A 207 -23.45 9.53 6.54
CA TRP A 207 -23.88 9.77 7.92
C TRP A 207 -22.67 9.75 8.86
N GLU A 208 -22.42 10.87 9.53
CA GLU A 208 -21.30 11.05 10.45
C GLU A 208 -21.79 11.50 11.84
N PRO A 209 -21.08 11.16 12.93
CA PRO A 209 -21.43 11.64 14.27
C PRO A 209 -21.38 13.17 14.36
N GLU A 210 -22.47 13.78 14.83
CA GLU A 210 -22.61 15.24 14.92
C GLU A 210 -21.51 15.87 15.76
N GLU A 211 -21.17 15.26 16.89
CA GLU A 211 -20.15 15.74 17.81
C GLU A 211 -18.75 15.79 17.17
N ALA A 212 -18.41 14.79 16.35
CA ALA A 212 -17.14 14.76 15.61
C ALA A 212 -17.12 15.83 14.51
N MET A 213 -18.24 16.01 13.81
CA MET A 213 -18.37 17.02 12.75
C MET A 213 -18.32 18.45 13.31
N ARG A 214 -18.95 18.71 14.47
CA ARG A 214 -18.85 20.01 15.16
C ARG A 214 -17.43 20.33 15.61
N HIS A 215 -16.68 19.32 16.07
CA HIS A 215 -15.30 19.50 16.49
C HIS A 215 -14.35 19.76 15.32
N GLN A 216 -14.52 19.02 14.21
CA GLN A 216 -13.61 19.08 13.06
C GLN A 216 -13.98 20.16 12.05
N TYR A 217 -15.27 20.48 11.91
CA TYR A 217 -15.82 21.43 10.93
C TYR A 217 -16.91 22.31 11.56
N PRO A 218 -16.56 23.17 12.55
CA PRO A 218 -17.53 23.98 13.28
C PRO A 218 -18.30 24.96 12.39
N TYR A 219 -17.74 25.38 11.25
CA TYR A 219 -18.37 26.29 10.30
C TYR A 219 -19.60 25.72 9.58
N LEU A 220 -19.89 24.43 9.71
CA LEU A 220 -21.05 23.77 9.11
C LEU A 220 -22.30 23.76 10.01
N PHE A 221 -22.18 24.25 11.25
CA PHE A 221 -23.20 24.13 12.30
C PHE A 221 -23.72 25.47 12.79
#